data_AF-A0A356L509-F1
#
_entry.id   AF-A0A356L509-F1
#
_cell.length_a   1.000
_cell.length_b   1.000
_cell.length_c   1.000
_cell.angle_alpha   90.00
_cell.angle_beta   90.00
_cell.angle_gamma   90.00
#
_symmetry.space_group_name_H-M   'P 1'
#
loop_
_entity.id
_entity.type
_entity.pdbx_description
1 polymer ?
#
loop_
_entity_poly.entity_id
_entity_poly.type
_entity_poly.pdbx_seq_one_letter_code
_entity_poly.pdbx_strand_id
1 'polypeptide(L)'
;MNELIERYIYDITRRLPEKTRAEVGKELRANINDMLPENPTDEAVEAVLIKLGEPRVLASGYRSKPRFLIAPEWKDEHLQVLKTVLIVFGTIALVSGLFDHLFNPEATHVIGIIFEVWWSVLYDVADSLLWAFAVVTIVFVGIQYSEKSGKIKEAWNPSKLPKENVVKINRSGNVVGLIMGLIFGSIWIFLLINNDVYLAWHDNLETMVLVAPLFSAAVVKPFIALFIISLVFSRLGTSSNFTSDIGIIGSRPYMRAKKSSQARWPSPF
;
A
#
# COMPACT_ATOMS: atom_id res chain seq x y z
N MET A 1 -2.05 -26.19 -42.33
CA MET A 1 -2.22 -25.22 -41.23
C MET A 1 -0.86 -24.60 -40.94
N ASN A 2 -0.77 -23.27 -40.86
CA ASN A 2 0.53 -22.57 -40.85
C ASN A 2 1.23 -22.72 -39.48
N GLU A 3 2.51 -23.15 -39.49
CA GLU A 3 3.32 -23.38 -38.30
C GLU A 3 3.47 -22.13 -37.43
N LEU A 4 3.54 -20.94 -38.06
CA LEU A 4 3.67 -19.66 -37.37
C LEU A 4 2.49 -19.35 -36.45
N ILE A 5 1.27 -19.66 -36.89
CA ILE A 5 0.04 -19.45 -36.12
C ILE A 5 0.05 -20.33 -34.87
N GLU A 6 0.40 -21.61 -35.02
CA GLU A 6 0.45 -22.54 -33.89
C GLU A 6 1.52 -22.13 -32.87
N ARG A 7 2.69 -21.66 -33.33
CA ARG A 7 3.74 -21.15 -32.44
C ARG A 7 3.30 -19.87 -31.72
N TYR A 8 2.62 -18.97 -32.40
CA TYR A 8 2.07 -17.74 -31.82
C TYR A 8 1.03 -18.04 -30.71
N ILE A 9 0.08 -18.93 -31.00
CA ILE A 9 -0.96 -19.34 -30.05
C ILE A 9 -0.36 -20.12 -28.88
N TYR A 10 0.60 -21.00 -29.13
CA TYR A 10 1.33 -21.68 -28.07
C TYR A 10 2.05 -20.69 -27.15
N ASP A 11 2.67 -19.64 -27.71
CA ASP A 11 3.34 -18.62 -26.92
C ASP A 11 2.33 -17.87 -26.02
N ILE A 12 1.13 -17.56 -26.50
CA ILE A 12 0.09 -16.94 -25.66
C ILE A 12 -0.40 -17.92 -24.58
N THR A 13 -0.83 -19.11 -24.98
CA THR A 13 -1.50 -20.07 -24.10
C THR A 13 -0.59 -20.65 -23.02
N ARG A 14 0.71 -20.86 -23.28
CA ARG A 14 1.66 -21.33 -22.25
C ARG A 14 1.79 -20.37 -21.08
N ARG A 15 1.48 -19.07 -21.28
CA ARG A 15 1.47 -18.03 -20.23
C ARG A 15 0.16 -17.99 -19.44
N LEU A 16 -0.87 -18.74 -19.82
CA LEU A 16 -2.18 -18.76 -19.14
C LEU A 16 -2.28 -19.91 -18.12
N PRO A 17 -3.21 -19.80 -17.14
CA PRO A 17 -3.56 -20.92 -16.27
C PRO A 17 -4.03 -22.13 -17.08
N GLU A 18 -3.62 -23.34 -16.68
CA GLU A 18 -3.89 -24.58 -17.43
C GLU A 18 -5.35 -24.77 -17.81
N LYS A 19 -6.27 -24.46 -16.88
CA LYS A 19 -7.71 -24.57 -17.04
C LYS A 19 -8.29 -23.75 -18.21
N THR A 20 -7.68 -22.63 -18.58
CA THR A 20 -8.19 -21.73 -19.63
C THR A 20 -7.41 -21.83 -20.95
N ARG A 21 -6.31 -22.60 -21.00
CA ARG A 21 -5.44 -22.67 -22.19
C ARG A 21 -6.16 -23.21 -23.42
N ALA A 22 -6.95 -24.27 -23.24
CA ALA A 22 -7.64 -24.93 -24.34
C ALA A 22 -8.74 -24.04 -24.94
N GLU A 23 -9.53 -23.40 -24.08
CA GLU A 23 -10.61 -22.48 -24.48
C GLU A 23 -10.06 -21.26 -25.21
N VAL A 24 -9.12 -20.54 -24.58
CA VAL A 24 -8.48 -19.35 -25.17
C VAL A 24 -7.72 -19.71 -26.45
N GLY A 25 -7.07 -20.88 -26.49
CA GLY A 25 -6.39 -21.35 -27.70
C GLY A 25 -7.36 -21.63 -28.85
N LYS A 26 -8.58 -22.10 -28.58
CA LYS A 26 -9.62 -22.31 -29.60
C LYS A 26 -10.19 -20.97 -30.09
N GLU A 27 -10.45 -20.04 -29.17
CA GLU A 27 -10.91 -18.68 -29.48
C GLU A 27 -9.90 -17.93 -30.34
N LEU A 28 -8.60 -17.94 -29.96
CA LEU A 28 -7.54 -17.32 -30.74
C LEU A 28 -7.40 -17.92 -32.14
N ARG A 29 -7.52 -19.25 -32.28
CA ARG A 29 -7.51 -19.89 -33.59
C ARG A 29 -8.67 -19.42 -34.46
N ALA A 30 -9.88 -19.37 -33.91
CA ALA A 30 -11.05 -18.91 -34.64
C ALA A 30 -10.87 -17.44 -35.09
N ASN A 31 -10.48 -16.56 -34.17
CA ASN A 31 -10.26 -15.15 -34.46
C ASN A 31 -9.17 -14.92 -35.53
N ILE A 32 -8.03 -15.62 -35.44
CA ILE A 32 -6.97 -15.53 -36.46
C ILE A 32 -7.48 -16.01 -37.82
N ASN A 33 -8.22 -17.12 -37.87
CA ASN A 33 -8.78 -17.64 -39.11
C ASN A 33 -9.82 -16.69 -39.72
N ASP A 34 -10.64 -16.02 -38.91
CA ASP A 34 -11.61 -15.02 -39.37
C ASP A 34 -10.94 -13.76 -39.95
N MET A 35 -9.72 -13.46 -39.52
CA MET A 35 -8.92 -12.35 -40.06
C MET A 35 -8.15 -12.70 -41.33
N LEU A 36 -8.01 -14.00 -41.66
CA LEU A 36 -7.26 -14.47 -42.82
C LEU A 36 -8.17 -14.65 -44.05
N PRO A 37 -7.67 -14.39 -45.27
CA PRO A 37 -8.39 -14.73 -46.50
C PRO A 37 -8.42 -16.26 -46.71
N GLU A 38 -9.32 -16.75 -47.59
CA GLU A 38 -9.53 -18.20 -47.82
C GLU A 38 -8.25 -18.97 -48.19
N ASN A 39 -7.32 -18.34 -48.93
CA ASN A 39 -5.99 -18.87 -49.23
C ASN A 39 -4.91 -17.88 -48.77
N PRO A 40 -4.49 -17.93 -47.50
CA PRO A 40 -3.56 -16.96 -46.94
C PRO A 40 -2.13 -17.23 -47.41
N THR A 41 -1.45 -16.17 -47.85
CA THR A 41 0.02 -16.19 -48.05
C THR A 41 0.73 -16.02 -46.71
N ASP A 42 2.03 -16.34 -46.66
CA ASP A 42 2.82 -16.16 -45.45
C ASP A 42 2.89 -14.68 -45.02
N GLU A 43 2.91 -13.72 -45.96
CA GLU A 43 2.88 -12.29 -45.60
C GLU A 43 1.54 -11.88 -44.99
N ALA A 44 0.43 -12.46 -45.45
CA ALA A 44 -0.89 -12.20 -44.88
C ALA A 44 -0.98 -12.71 -43.43
N VAL A 45 -0.39 -13.89 -43.16
CA VAL A 45 -0.30 -14.43 -41.80
C VAL A 45 0.55 -13.52 -40.92
N GLU A 46 1.73 -13.11 -41.38
CA GLU A 46 2.61 -12.22 -40.62
C GLU A 46 1.93 -10.88 -40.31
N ALA A 47 1.24 -10.27 -41.29
CA ALA A 47 0.51 -9.02 -41.10
C ALA A 47 -0.60 -9.14 -40.04
N VAL A 48 -1.35 -10.25 -40.03
CA VAL A 48 -2.37 -10.51 -39.00
C VAL A 48 -1.74 -10.67 -37.62
N LEU A 49 -0.65 -11.43 -37.50
CA LEU A 49 0.04 -11.62 -36.22
C LEU A 49 0.66 -10.32 -35.68
N ILE A 50 1.22 -9.48 -36.56
CA ILE A 50 1.70 -8.14 -36.20
C ILE A 50 0.55 -7.26 -35.71
N LYS A 51 -0.61 -7.30 -36.38
CA LYS A 51 -1.80 -6.55 -36.00
C LYS A 51 -2.36 -6.98 -34.63
N LEU A 52 -2.24 -8.26 -34.28
CA LEU A 52 -2.60 -8.78 -32.95
C LEU A 52 -1.57 -8.38 -31.87
N GLY A 53 -0.33 -8.10 -32.26
CA GLY A 53 0.71 -7.58 -31.39
C GLY A 53 1.48 -8.67 -30.62
N GLU A 54 2.24 -8.25 -29.61
CA GLU A 54 3.10 -9.17 -28.86
C GLU A 54 2.31 -10.24 -28.08
N PRO A 55 2.66 -11.53 -28.23
CA PRO A 55 2.05 -12.64 -27.48
C PRO A 55 2.02 -12.42 -25.96
N ARG A 56 3.06 -11.77 -25.42
CA ARG A 56 3.20 -11.53 -23.98
C ARG A 56 2.18 -10.52 -23.47
N VAL A 57 1.92 -9.46 -24.25
CA VAL A 57 0.93 -8.42 -23.93
C VAL A 57 -0.47 -8.99 -24.10
N LEU A 58 -0.74 -9.68 -25.22
CA LEU A 58 -2.05 -10.27 -25.49
C LEU A 58 -2.45 -11.32 -24.45
N ALA A 59 -1.50 -12.16 -24.01
CA ALA A 59 -1.71 -13.12 -22.92
C ALA A 59 -2.10 -12.47 -21.59
N SER A 60 -1.68 -11.22 -21.34
CA SER A 60 -2.04 -10.53 -20.10
C SER A 60 -3.52 -10.16 -20.04
N GLY A 61 -4.16 -9.90 -21.19
CA GLY A 61 -5.59 -9.58 -21.29
C GLY A 61 -6.51 -10.77 -21.01
N TYR A 62 -6.08 -11.99 -21.36
CA TYR A 62 -6.83 -13.22 -21.07
C TYR A 62 -6.70 -13.71 -19.62
N ARG A 63 -5.82 -13.11 -18.80
CA ARG A 63 -5.69 -13.50 -17.39
C ARG A 63 -6.77 -12.83 -16.56
N SER A 64 -7.67 -13.65 -16.02
CA SER A 64 -8.69 -13.23 -15.05
C SER A 64 -8.12 -12.69 -13.72
N LYS A 65 -6.85 -13.01 -13.40
CA LYS A 65 -6.12 -12.40 -12.27
C LYS A 65 -4.74 -11.94 -12.74
N PRO A 66 -4.49 -10.62 -12.84
CA PRO A 66 -3.15 -10.15 -13.13
C PRO A 66 -2.22 -10.40 -11.93
N ARG A 67 -0.94 -10.71 -12.21
CA ARG A 67 0.08 -10.96 -11.18
C ARG A 67 0.73 -9.64 -10.79
N PHE A 68 0.09 -8.90 -9.90
CA PHE A 68 0.67 -7.69 -9.33
C PHE A 68 0.83 -7.86 -7.83
N LEU A 69 2.02 -7.55 -7.29
CA LEU A 69 2.24 -7.49 -5.85
C LEU A 69 1.40 -6.36 -5.23
N ILE A 70 1.30 -5.24 -5.94
CA ILE A 70 0.47 -4.08 -5.60
C ILE A 70 -0.40 -3.78 -6.82
N ALA A 71 -1.71 -3.70 -6.64
CA ALA A 71 -2.63 -3.39 -7.75
C ALA A 71 -2.25 -2.06 -8.44
N PRO A 72 -2.46 -1.93 -9.77
CA PRO A 72 -2.23 -0.69 -10.49
C PRO A 72 -2.96 0.51 -9.88
N GLU A 73 -4.14 0.27 -9.30
CA GLU A 73 -4.97 1.27 -8.62
C GLU A 73 -4.32 1.90 -7.38
N TRP A 74 -3.36 1.22 -6.74
CA TRP A 74 -2.69 1.67 -5.51
C TRP A 74 -1.21 2.01 -5.73
N LYS A 75 -0.75 1.96 -6.98
CA LYS A 75 0.67 2.10 -7.31
C LYS A 75 1.21 3.49 -6.98
N ASP A 76 0.44 4.53 -7.29
CA ASP A 76 0.87 5.91 -7.11
C ASP A 76 0.93 6.27 -5.62
N GLU A 77 -0.08 5.86 -4.84
CA GLU A 77 -0.10 6.03 -3.39
C GLU A 77 1.05 5.28 -2.72
N HIS A 78 1.30 4.04 -3.15
CA HIS A 78 2.43 3.25 -2.64
C HIS A 78 3.76 3.96 -2.87
N LEU A 79 4.01 4.47 -4.08
CA LEU A 79 5.25 5.18 -4.39
C LEU A 79 5.41 6.48 -3.62
N GLN A 80 4.33 7.24 -3.43
CA GLN A 80 4.35 8.48 -2.64
C GLN A 80 4.67 8.20 -1.16
N VAL A 81 4.00 7.22 -0.57
CA VAL A 81 4.23 6.82 0.82
C VAL A 81 5.64 6.29 0.99
N LEU A 82 6.06 5.36 0.11
CA LEU A 82 7.39 4.77 0.16
C LEU A 82 8.48 5.84 0.07
N LYS A 83 8.37 6.79 -0.87
CA LYS A 83 9.34 7.88 -1.01
C LYS A 83 9.43 8.71 0.28
N THR A 84 8.29 9.06 0.86
CA THR A 84 8.24 9.86 2.09
C THR A 84 8.89 9.13 3.26
N VAL A 85 8.55 7.85 3.46
CA VAL A 85 9.11 7.03 4.53
C VAL A 85 10.62 6.84 4.34
N LEU A 86 11.08 6.50 3.12
CA LEU A 86 12.51 6.32 2.86
C LEU A 86 13.33 7.60 3.13
N ILE A 87 12.81 8.78 2.79
CA ILE A 87 13.50 10.04 3.10
C ILE A 87 13.64 10.23 4.61
N VAL A 88 12.55 10.01 5.36
CA VAL A 88 12.56 10.19 6.82
C VAL A 88 13.50 9.19 7.49
N PHE A 89 13.35 7.91 7.20
CA PHE A 89 14.15 6.85 7.83
C PHE A 89 15.61 6.87 7.38
N GLY A 90 15.87 7.18 6.10
CA GLY A 90 17.22 7.37 5.60
C GLY A 90 17.92 8.56 6.25
N THR A 91 17.23 9.68 6.46
CA THR A 91 17.80 10.85 7.14
C THR A 91 18.08 10.54 8.62
N ILE A 92 17.14 9.89 9.31
CA ILE A 92 17.32 9.50 10.72
C ILE A 92 18.51 8.54 10.84
N ALA A 93 18.57 7.48 10.03
CA ALA A 93 19.64 6.49 10.08
C ALA A 93 21.01 7.10 9.73
N LEU A 94 21.06 8.01 8.76
CA LEU A 94 22.29 8.71 8.41
C LEU A 94 22.80 9.55 9.59
N VAL A 95 21.91 10.35 10.19
CA VAL A 95 22.28 11.21 11.31
C VAL A 95 22.68 10.36 12.52
N SER A 96 21.86 9.37 12.90
CA SER A 96 22.16 8.51 14.05
C SER A 96 23.44 7.71 13.86
N GLY A 97 23.62 7.07 12.69
CA GLY A 97 24.83 6.30 12.39
C GLY A 97 26.08 7.17 12.40
N LEU A 98 26.01 8.40 11.88
CA LEU A 98 27.13 9.34 11.97
C LEU A 98 27.43 9.69 13.42
N PHE A 99 26.42 9.94 14.25
CA PHE A 99 26.64 10.22 15.68
C PHE A 99 27.23 9.00 16.40
N ASP A 100 26.72 7.80 16.19
CA ASP A 100 27.18 6.62 16.90
C ASP A 100 28.63 6.28 16.54
N HIS A 101 28.94 6.20 15.24
CA HIS A 101 30.26 5.76 14.77
C HIS A 101 31.34 6.85 14.82
N LEU A 102 31.00 8.15 14.76
CA LEU A 102 32.00 9.23 14.91
C LEU A 102 32.39 9.47 16.36
N PHE A 103 31.45 9.32 17.30
CA PHE A 103 31.70 9.63 18.71
C PHE A 103 32.14 8.40 19.51
N ASN A 104 31.86 7.19 19.04
CA ASN A 104 32.28 5.95 19.68
C ASN A 104 32.96 4.98 18.68
N PRO A 105 34.04 5.38 18.01
CA PRO A 105 34.72 4.49 17.06
C PRO A 105 35.42 3.34 17.80
N GLU A 106 35.30 2.12 17.27
CA GLU A 106 36.00 0.95 17.80
C GLU A 106 37.48 0.92 17.36
N ALA A 107 37.78 1.42 16.16
CA ALA A 107 39.13 1.50 15.64
C ALA A 107 39.97 2.58 16.35
N THR A 108 41.24 2.27 16.58
CA THR A 108 42.18 3.16 17.28
C THR A 108 43.06 4.00 16.35
N HIS A 109 43.18 3.62 15.08
CA HIS A 109 43.99 4.31 14.09
C HIS A 109 43.11 5.11 13.12
N VAL A 110 43.56 6.31 12.72
CA VAL A 110 42.78 7.27 11.90
C VAL A 110 42.21 6.65 10.61
N ILE A 111 43.02 5.86 9.89
CA ILE A 111 42.58 5.21 8.64
C ILE A 111 41.48 4.16 8.93
N GLY A 112 41.60 3.44 10.04
CA GLY A 112 40.62 2.45 10.47
C GLY A 112 39.29 3.11 10.83
N ILE A 113 39.32 4.21 11.58
CA ILE A 113 38.13 4.98 11.96
C ILE A 113 37.37 5.46 10.72
N ILE A 114 38.08 6.01 9.73
CA ILE A 114 37.44 6.45 8.49
C ILE A 114 36.74 5.26 7.81
N PHE A 115 37.42 4.13 7.63
CA PHE A 115 36.83 2.98 6.96
C PHE A 115 35.64 2.40 7.74
N GLU A 116 35.74 2.30 9.06
CA GLU A 116 34.69 1.84 9.96
C GLU A 116 33.45 2.73 9.85
N VAL A 117 33.59 4.04 10.06
CA VAL A 117 32.47 4.98 9.98
C VAL A 117 31.80 4.90 8.62
N TRP A 118 32.57 4.86 7.53
CA TRP A 118 32.01 4.75 6.19
C TRP A 118 31.21 3.45 5.99
N TRP A 119 31.76 2.31 6.43
CA TRP A 119 31.12 1.02 6.24
C TRP A 119 29.90 0.85 7.14
N SER A 120 30.01 1.20 8.41
CA SER A 120 28.94 1.04 9.40
C SER A 120 27.77 1.99 9.13
N VAL A 121 28.03 3.27 8.81
CA VAL A 121 26.95 4.20 8.43
C VAL A 121 26.23 3.73 7.17
N LEU A 122 26.97 3.22 6.18
CA LEU A 122 26.36 2.68 4.97
C LEU A 122 25.48 1.47 5.29
N TYR A 123 25.95 0.58 6.16
CA TYR A 123 25.20 -0.57 6.63
C TYR A 123 23.90 -0.15 7.34
N ASP A 124 23.98 0.78 8.30
CA ASP A 124 22.84 1.26 9.08
C ASP A 124 21.77 1.92 8.20
N VAL A 125 22.21 2.74 7.25
CA VAL A 125 21.30 3.37 6.27
C VAL A 125 20.66 2.31 5.37
N ALA A 126 21.44 1.35 4.86
CA ALA A 126 20.91 0.29 4.00
C ALA A 126 19.90 -0.59 4.74
N ASP A 127 20.20 -1.01 5.97
CA ASP A 127 19.32 -1.82 6.81
C ASP A 127 18.01 -1.06 7.12
N SER A 128 18.12 0.20 7.55
CA SER A 128 16.97 1.07 7.82
C SER A 128 16.05 1.23 6.59
N LEU A 129 16.62 1.45 5.40
CA LEU A 129 15.85 1.60 4.16
C LEU A 129 15.19 0.28 3.73
N LEU A 130 15.85 -0.86 3.91
CA LEU A 130 15.28 -2.18 3.62
C LEU A 130 14.08 -2.49 4.53
N TRP A 131 14.21 -2.22 5.83
CA TRP A 131 13.10 -2.38 6.77
C TRP A 131 11.94 -1.45 6.46
N ALA A 132 12.22 -0.17 6.18
CA ALA A 132 11.21 0.80 5.77
C ALA A 132 10.46 0.34 4.50
N PHE A 133 11.19 -0.13 3.48
CA PHE A 133 10.60 -0.66 2.26
C PHE A 133 9.70 -1.88 2.53
N ALA A 134 10.18 -2.83 3.34
CA ALA A 134 9.45 -4.04 3.68
C ALA A 134 8.14 -3.73 4.41
N VAL A 135 8.18 -2.87 5.43
CA VAL A 135 7.01 -2.48 6.22
C VAL A 135 5.97 -1.78 5.35
N VAL A 136 6.38 -0.79 4.53
CA VAL A 136 5.47 -0.08 3.63
C VAL A 136 4.81 -1.05 2.65
N THR A 137 5.59 -1.95 2.05
CA THR A 137 5.06 -2.94 1.10
C THR A 137 4.06 -3.89 1.76
N ILE A 138 4.37 -4.40 2.96
CA ILE A 138 3.47 -5.31 3.71
C ILE A 138 2.15 -4.61 4.04
N VAL A 139 2.18 -3.35 4.46
CA VAL A 139 0.97 -2.57 4.75
C VAL A 139 0.09 -2.43 3.51
N PHE A 140 0.66 -2.09 2.36
CA PHE A 140 -0.10 -1.98 1.11
C PHE A 140 -0.68 -3.32 0.64
N VAL A 141 0.08 -4.41 0.78
CA VAL A 141 -0.43 -5.76 0.51
C VAL A 141 -1.61 -6.09 1.43
N GLY A 142 -1.52 -5.74 2.72
CA GLY A 142 -2.59 -5.93 3.69
C GLY A 142 -3.87 -5.15 3.35
N ILE A 143 -3.72 -3.86 2.99
CA ILE A 143 -4.84 -3.01 2.53
C ILE A 143 -5.52 -3.64 1.31
N GLN A 144 -4.73 -4.04 0.30
CA GLN A 144 -5.28 -4.64 -0.93
C GLN A 144 -6.01 -5.97 -0.66
N TYR A 145 -5.51 -6.78 0.27
CA TYR A 145 -6.15 -8.03 0.65
C TYR A 145 -7.49 -7.79 1.36
N SER A 146 -7.53 -6.83 2.29
CA SER A 146 -8.74 -6.43 3.00
C SER A 146 -9.84 -5.89 2.08
N GLU A 147 -9.48 -5.09 1.07
CA GLU A 147 -10.46 -4.60 0.09
C GLU A 147 -11.06 -5.71 -0.77
N LYS A 148 -10.25 -6.72 -1.16
CA LYS A 148 -10.73 -7.83 -1.97
C LYS A 148 -11.70 -8.74 -1.21
N SER A 149 -11.55 -8.87 0.11
CA SER A 149 -12.45 -9.67 0.95
C SER A 149 -13.71 -8.91 1.38
N GLY A 150 -13.65 -7.58 1.51
CA GLY A 150 -14.76 -6.75 1.99
C GLY A 150 -15.75 -6.23 0.93
N LYS A 151 -15.41 -6.27 -0.36
CA LYS A 151 -16.28 -5.72 -1.42
C LYS A 151 -17.27 -6.76 -1.94
N ILE A 152 -18.52 -6.73 -1.44
CA ILE A 152 -19.67 -7.17 -2.25
C ILE A 152 -19.72 -6.20 -3.43
N LYS A 153 -19.45 -6.69 -4.65
CA LYS A 153 -19.47 -5.84 -5.86
C LYS A 153 -20.87 -5.24 -6.03
N GLU A 154 -21.06 -3.98 -5.65
CA GLU A 154 -22.26 -3.25 -6.02
C GLU A 154 -22.38 -3.20 -7.55
N ALA A 155 -23.60 -3.39 -8.06
CA ALA A 155 -23.87 -3.23 -9.47
C ALA A 155 -23.59 -1.76 -9.88
N TRP A 156 -22.84 -1.59 -10.96
CA TRP A 156 -22.48 -0.27 -11.48
C TRP A 156 -23.74 0.53 -11.82
N ASN A 157 -23.83 1.79 -11.35
CA ASN A 157 -24.95 2.69 -11.60
C ASN A 157 -24.46 4.09 -12.02
N PRO A 158 -24.79 4.56 -13.24
CA PRO A 158 -24.41 5.90 -13.74
C PRO A 158 -24.81 7.06 -12.83
N SER A 159 -25.89 6.91 -12.05
CA SER A 159 -26.37 7.98 -11.17
C SER A 159 -25.45 8.23 -9.96
N LYS A 160 -24.47 7.35 -9.69
CA LYS A 160 -23.47 7.51 -8.64
C LYS A 160 -22.20 8.22 -9.10
N LEU A 161 -22.14 8.72 -10.34
CA LEU A 161 -20.98 9.47 -10.82
C LEU A 161 -20.75 10.72 -9.93
N PRO A 162 -19.50 10.94 -9.48
CA PRO A 162 -19.19 12.09 -8.66
C PRO A 162 -19.41 13.39 -9.45
N LYS A 163 -19.94 14.41 -8.77
CA LYS A 163 -20.02 15.77 -9.32
C LYS A 163 -18.62 16.36 -9.38
N GLU A 164 -18.38 17.26 -10.34
CA GLU A 164 -17.06 17.82 -10.72
C GLU A 164 -16.20 18.37 -9.57
N ASN A 165 -16.80 18.73 -8.43
CA ASN A 165 -16.14 19.44 -7.32
C ASN A 165 -16.11 18.66 -6.00
N VAL A 166 -16.11 17.33 -6.01
CA VAL A 166 -15.84 16.57 -4.77
C VAL A 166 -14.36 16.68 -4.41
N VAL A 167 -14.09 17.23 -3.23
CA VAL A 167 -12.75 17.33 -2.64
C VAL A 167 -12.07 15.96 -2.69
N LYS A 168 -10.94 15.88 -3.40
CA LYS A 168 -10.17 14.64 -3.53
C LYS A 168 -9.49 14.34 -2.19
N ILE A 169 -10.02 13.36 -1.46
CA ILE A 169 -9.44 12.90 -0.19
C ILE A 169 -8.04 12.35 -0.46
N ASN A 170 -7.03 12.86 0.23
CA ASN A 170 -5.65 12.43 0.05
C ASN A 170 -5.40 11.07 0.74
N ARG A 171 -5.59 9.98 -0.01
CA ARG A 171 -5.41 8.61 0.49
C ARG A 171 -3.99 8.35 0.99
N SER A 172 -2.97 8.87 0.30
CA SER A 172 -1.57 8.65 0.66
C SER A 172 -1.23 9.31 2.00
N GLY A 173 -1.75 10.51 2.27
CA GLY A 173 -1.58 11.20 3.56
C GLY A 173 -2.08 10.37 4.74
N ASN A 174 -3.26 9.75 4.61
CA ASN A 174 -3.81 8.89 5.67
C ASN A 174 -2.95 7.64 5.88
N VAL A 175 -2.45 7.02 4.81
CA VAL A 175 -1.57 5.84 4.91
C VAL A 175 -0.22 6.19 5.51
N VAL A 176 0.37 7.33 5.13
CA VAL A 176 1.61 7.85 5.75
C VAL A 176 1.39 8.07 7.25
N GLY A 177 0.31 8.77 7.63
CA GLY A 177 -0.03 8.99 9.04
C GLY A 177 -0.24 7.69 9.81
N LEU A 178 -0.87 6.69 9.17
CA LEU A 178 -1.07 5.37 9.76
C LEU A 178 0.26 4.70 10.07
N ILE A 179 1.18 4.63 9.09
CA ILE A 179 2.49 3.99 9.21
C ILE A 179 3.36 4.74 10.21
N MET A 180 3.51 6.05 10.06
CA MET A 180 4.31 6.88 10.96
C MET A 180 3.80 6.79 12.40
N GLY A 181 2.48 6.89 12.60
CA GLY A 181 1.91 6.79 13.94
C GLY A 181 2.11 5.41 14.59
N LEU A 182 2.15 4.32 13.82
CA LEU A 182 2.49 2.99 14.37
C LEU A 182 3.96 2.91 14.76
N ILE A 183 4.86 3.43 13.92
CA ILE A 183 6.31 3.36 14.19
C ILE A 183 6.68 4.29 15.36
N PHE A 184 6.33 5.57 15.30
CA PHE A 184 6.61 6.52 16.38
C PHE A 184 5.91 6.13 17.68
N GLY A 185 4.68 5.59 17.61
CA GLY A 185 3.99 5.05 18.78
C GLY A 185 4.75 3.88 19.41
N SER A 186 5.30 2.98 18.59
CA SER A 186 6.10 1.85 19.07
C SER A 186 7.42 2.28 19.69
N ILE A 187 8.12 3.23 19.05
CA ILE A 187 9.35 3.85 19.58
C ILE A 187 9.05 4.52 20.93
N TRP A 188 7.95 5.27 21.03
CA TRP A 188 7.55 5.92 22.27
C TRP A 188 7.26 4.92 23.39
N ILE A 189 6.54 3.83 23.09
CA ILE A 189 6.30 2.76 24.06
C ILE A 189 7.63 2.13 24.50
N PHE A 190 8.56 1.88 23.59
CA PHE A 190 9.88 1.36 23.92
C PHE A 190 10.67 2.29 24.86
N LEU A 191 10.67 3.59 24.60
CA LEU A 191 11.29 4.59 25.47
C LEU A 191 10.65 4.64 26.85
N LEU A 192 9.32 4.53 26.94
CA LEU A 192 8.61 4.50 28.21
C LEU A 192 8.88 3.22 29.01
N ILE A 193 9.00 2.06 28.36
CA ILE A 193 9.37 0.81 29.04
C ILE A 193 10.78 0.92 29.61
N ASN A 194 11.70 1.50 28.84
CA ASN A 194 13.10 1.69 29.23
C ASN A 194 13.36 3.10 29.81
N ASN A 195 12.36 3.68 30.48
CA ASN A 195 12.44 5.06 30.97
C ASN A 195 13.60 5.28 31.96
N ASP A 196 13.95 4.27 32.76
CA ASP A 196 15.05 4.35 33.72
C ASP A 196 16.43 4.48 33.02
N VAL A 197 16.52 4.08 31.76
CA VAL A 197 17.75 4.17 30.96
C VAL A 197 17.74 5.41 30.08
N TYR A 198 16.65 5.65 29.34
CA TYR A 198 16.61 6.71 28.32
C TYR A 198 15.91 8.01 28.75
N LEU A 199 15.09 7.96 29.80
CA LEU A 199 14.28 9.08 30.30
C LEU A 199 14.55 9.30 31.80
N ALA A 200 15.82 9.31 32.19
CA ALA A 200 16.26 9.51 33.55
C ALA A 200 17.43 10.49 33.63
N TRP A 201 17.61 11.10 34.80
CA TRP A 201 18.80 11.90 35.08
C TRP A 201 19.92 10.98 35.55
N HIS A 202 21.02 11.00 34.80
CA HIS A 202 22.23 10.23 35.09
C HIS A 202 23.32 11.16 35.61
N ASP A 203 24.10 10.72 36.60
CA ASP A 203 25.15 11.53 37.23
C ASP A 203 26.31 11.81 36.27
N ASN A 204 26.60 10.81 35.42
CA ASN A 204 27.69 10.85 34.46
C ASN A 204 27.34 10.01 33.22
N LEU A 205 27.74 10.48 32.03
CA LEU A 205 27.44 9.87 30.73
C LEU A 205 28.13 8.51 30.52
N GLU A 206 29.26 8.26 31.21
CA GLU A 206 30.04 7.03 31.03
C GLU A 206 29.54 5.84 31.87
N THR A 207 29.02 6.07 33.07
CA THR A 207 28.61 4.99 33.99
C THR A 207 27.10 4.78 34.05
N MET A 208 26.30 5.71 33.50
CA MET A 208 24.83 5.65 33.45
C MET A 208 24.21 5.25 34.80
N VAL A 209 24.81 5.71 35.90
CA VAL A 209 24.27 5.46 37.25
C VAL A 209 23.07 6.37 37.44
N LEU A 210 21.91 5.74 37.59
CA LEU A 210 20.62 6.40 37.80
C LEU A 210 20.65 7.26 39.07
N VAL A 211 20.55 8.58 38.92
CA VAL A 211 20.43 9.52 40.06
C VAL A 211 18.97 9.71 40.43
N ALA A 212 18.14 10.01 39.43
CA ALA A 212 16.70 10.15 39.61
C ALA A 212 15.97 9.89 38.29
N PRO A 213 14.93 9.03 38.28
CA PRO A 213 14.10 8.86 37.10
C PRO A 213 13.24 10.11 36.86
N LEU A 214 13.10 10.56 35.59
CA LEU A 214 12.27 11.74 35.27
C LEU A 214 10.79 11.44 35.44
N PHE A 215 10.40 10.18 35.32
CA PHE A 215 9.03 9.70 35.50
C PHE A 215 8.99 8.63 36.57
N SER A 216 7.96 8.62 37.40
CA SER A 216 7.83 7.55 38.41
C SER A 216 7.35 6.26 37.75
N ALA A 217 7.98 5.13 38.07
CA ALA A 217 7.60 3.82 37.55
C ALA A 217 6.12 3.46 37.85
N ALA A 218 5.58 3.99 38.97
CA ALA A 218 4.18 3.82 39.35
C ALA A 218 3.20 4.56 38.41
N VAL A 219 3.63 5.65 37.77
CA VAL A 219 2.82 6.42 36.80
C VAL A 219 3.06 5.93 35.37
N VAL A 220 4.29 5.55 35.01
CA VAL A 220 4.63 5.11 33.66
C VAL A 220 3.89 3.84 33.24
N LYS A 221 3.84 2.82 34.10
CA LYS A 221 3.16 1.54 33.80
C LYS A 221 1.67 1.71 33.45
N PRO A 222 0.83 2.39 34.26
CA PRO A 222 -0.56 2.62 33.89
C PRO A 222 -0.69 3.57 32.70
N PHE A 223 0.21 4.54 32.54
CA PHE A 223 0.21 5.43 31.37
C PHE A 223 0.45 4.66 30.06
N ILE A 224 1.40 3.71 30.02
CA ILE A 224 1.62 2.87 28.83
C ILE A 224 0.35 2.12 28.45
N ALA A 225 -0.34 1.51 29.42
CA ALA A 225 -1.58 0.79 29.16
C ALA A 225 -2.67 1.73 28.58
N LEU A 226 -2.85 2.91 29.17
CA LEU A 226 -3.78 3.93 28.66
C LEU A 226 -3.38 4.45 27.28
N PHE A 227 -2.10 4.60 27.01
CA PHE A 227 -1.59 5.04 25.71
C PHE A 227 -1.84 4.00 24.62
N ILE A 228 -1.62 2.71 24.90
CA ILE A 228 -1.96 1.62 23.98
C ILE A 228 -3.47 1.61 23.69
N ILE A 229 -4.29 1.75 24.74
CA ILE A 229 -5.75 1.85 24.59
C ILE A 229 -6.11 3.06 23.71
N SER A 230 -5.52 4.23 23.96
CA SER A 230 -5.71 5.44 23.15
C SER A 230 -5.32 5.22 21.68
N LEU A 231 -4.19 4.56 21.42
CA LEU A 231 -3.77 4.22 20.06
C LEU A 231 -4.82 3.33 19.38
N VAL A 232 -5.29 2.28 20.04
CA VAL A 232 -6.34 1.40 19.50
C VAL A 232 -7.63 2.18 19.24
N PHE A 233 -8.09 3.00 20.20
CA PHE A 233 -9.28 3.84 20.04
C PHE A 233 -9.15 4.85 18.91
N SER A 234 -8.00 5.50 18.76
CA SER A 234 -7.74 6.42 17.64
C SER A 234 -7.94 5.71 16.31
N ARG A 235 -7.50 4.45 16.18
CA ARG A 235 -7.63 3.68 14.94
C ARG A 235 -9.03 3.14 14.71
N LEU A 236 -9.78 2.80 15.77
CA LEU A 236 -11.19 2.43 15.67
C LEU A 236 -12.09 3.63 15.32
N GLY A 237 -11.81 4.81 15.87
CA GLY A 237 -12.50 6.06 15.50
C GLY A 237 -12.13 6.55 14.11
N THR A 238 -10.92 6.24 13.64
CA THR A 238 -10.55 6.46 12.24
C THR A 238 -11.16 5.39 11.34
N SER A 239 -11.46 4.17 11.80
CA SER A 239 -12.09 3.14 10.94
C SER A 239 -13.55 3.42 10.66
N SER A 240 -14.30 4.04 11.60
CA SER A 240 -15.64 4.59 11.30
C SER A 240 -15.55 5.74 10.29
N ASN A 241 -14.55 6.61 10.41
CA ASN A 241 -14.28 7.67 9.44
C ASN A 241 -13.62 7.19 8.15
N PHE A 242 -12.95 6.04 8.12
CA PHE A 242 -12.26 5.49 6.94
C PHE A 242 -13.23 4.64 6.13
N THR A 243 -14.10 3.87 6.79
CA THR A 243 -15.25 3.24 6.16
C THR A 243 -16.30 4.26 5.75
N SER A 244 -16.43 5.39 6.46
CA SER A 244 -17.26 6.49 6.00
C SER A 244 -16.56 7.38 4.97
N ASP A 245 -15.26 7.60 4.97
CA ASP A 245 -14.61 8.43 3.92
C ASP A 245 -14.43 7.65 2.61
N ILE A 246 -14.47 6.32 2.68
CA ILE A 246 -14.61 5.43 1.52
C ILE A 246 -16.10 5.14 1.21
N GLY A 247 -17.01 5.29 2.18
CA GLY A 247 -18.44 4.96 2.11
C GLY A 247 -19.43 6.15 2.11
N ILE A 248 -18.98 7.40 2.24
CA ILE A 248 -19.76 8.65 2.14
C ILE A 248 -19.81 9.03 0.65
N ILE A 249 -20.24 8.06 -0.16
CA ILE A 249 -21.16 8.31 -1.26
C ILE A 249 -22.24 7.21 -1.13
N GLY A 250 -22.93 7.13 0.01
CA GLY A 250 -23.90 6.04 0.12
C GLY A 250 -24.65 5.81 1.41
N SER A 251 -24.86 6.80 2.29
CA SER A 251 -25.78 6.57 3.42
C SER A 251 -26.29 7.88 4.04
N ARG A 252 -27.20 8.56 3.33
CA ARG A 252 -28.29 9.25 4.04
C ARG A 252 -29.51 8.34 4.02
N PRO A 253 -29.99 7.83 5.17
CA PRO A 253 -31.28 7.15 5.20
C PRO A 253 -32.35 8.20 4.90
N TYR A 254 -33.11 7.98 3.83
CA TYR A 254 -34.30 8.77 3.53
C TYR A 254 -35.25 8.69 4.72
N MET A 255 -35.45 9.82 5.41
CA MET A 255 -36.60 9.97 6.29
C MET A 255 -37.85 9.80 5.44
N ARG A 256 -38.59 8.73 5.74
CA ARG A 256 -39.90 8.43 5.17
C ARG A 256 -40.88 9.52 5.62
N ALA A 257 -41.19 10.46 4.74
CA ALA A 257 -42.22 11.46 4.99
C ALA A 257 -43.56 10.74 5.23
N LYS A 258 -44.11 10.97 6.43
CA LYS A 258 -45.42 10.49 6.88
C LYS A 258 -46.48 11.05 5.92
N LYS A 259 -47.22 10.16 5.24
CA LYS A 259 -48.39 10.52 4.43
C LYS A 259 -49.48 11.02 5.38
N SER A 260 -49.64 12.33 5.52
CA SER A 260 -50.81 12.92 6.17
C SER A 260 -51.89 13.18 5.12
N SER A 261 -53.09 12.79 5.50
CA SER A 261 -54.34 12.78 4.75
C SER A 261 -54.99 14.16 4.62
N GLN A 262 -55.72 14.33 3.52
CA GLN A 262 -56.91 15.20 3.34
C GLN A 262 -56.77 16.73 3.37
N ALA A 263 -57.04 17.36 2.23
CA ALA A 263 -57.87 18.58 2.08
C ALA A 263 -58.21 18.72 0.58
N ARG A 264 -59.42 18.35 0.12
CA ARG A 264 -60.63 19.19 -0.03
C ARG A 264 -60.40 20.43 -0.90
N TRP A 265 -60.76 20.34 -2.18
CA TRP A 265 -60.96 21.49 -3.07
C TRP A 265 -62.39 22.04 -2.86
N PRO A 266 -62.61 23.36 -2.74
CA PRO A 266 -63.91 23.95 -2.99
C PRO A 266 -64.02 24.30 -4.49
N SER A 267 -65.14 23.93 -5.11
CA SER A 267 -65.63 24.67 -6.28
C SER A 267 -66.02 26.08 -5.83
N PRO A 268 -65.94 27.07 -6.73
CA PRO A 268 -67.21 27.67 -7.12
C PRO A 268 -67.28 28.19 -8.56
N PHE A 269 -68.47 27.96 -9.15
CA PHE A 269 -69.12 28.58 -10.31
C PHE A 269 -68.52 28.39 -11.72
#